data_AF-A0A975SZG0-F1
#
_entry.id   AF-A0A975SZG0-F1
#
_cell.length_a   1.000
_cell.length_b   1.000
_cell.length_c   1.000
_cell.angle_alpha   90.00
_cell.angle_beta   90.00
_cell.angle_gamma   90.00
#
_symmetry.space_group_name_H-M   'P 1'
#
loop_
_entity.id
_entity.type
_entity.pdbx_description
1 polymer ?
#
loop_
_entity_poly.entity_id
_entity_poly.type
_entity_poly.pdbx_seq_one_letter_code
_entity_poly.pdbx_strand_id
1 'polypeptide(L)'
;MLLLGEAGDPGPDVLVMTSGNLSGEPIVTDDAEARERLGDLADAFLVHDRPIRVPCDDSVARVVAGAELPVRRSRGHAPLPVALPFEVDPVLATGADLKNTCALAAGRYAWLSQHVGDLDDLATQDALGRTERHLEELTGVRPGRLVTDAHPGYRSAAWARERAQGREVRTVQHHHAHVASVMGEHGLGLDDRVIGVAFDGTGYGTDGAIWGGEVLVAGYKELRRAAHLGYVPLAGGDASVRRAYRMALAHLRAAGVPWSEDLPAVAACPDRERSVLAHQLDTGLGCVPTSSMGRLFDAVSSLTGVRHTSDYEAEAAVRLEALARAYDGPAAPYAFGLVEDPHGAVVADPGPVVRAVVDDVRRGAGPARVAARFHAGVAALVVELAGRSRLATGLDVVALGGGVFANALLLATSVRQLEEHGFTVLRPRLLPPNDGGIALGQVLVGSVA
;
A
#
# COMPACT_ATOMS: atom_id res chain seq x y z
N MET A 1 14.28 -23.18 23.56
CA MET A 1 12.86 -23.05 23.21
C MET A 1 12.03 -23.17 24.49
N LEU A 2 12.39 -22.42 25.54
CA LEU A 2 11.98 -22.73 26.92
C LEU A 2 10.47 -22.54 27.17
N LEU A 3 9.83 -21.59 26.50
CA LEU A 3 8.39 -21.33 26.65
C LEU A 3 7.49 -22.38 26.00
N LEU A 4 8.00 -23.17 25.05
CA LEU A 4 7.24 -24.23 24.38
C LEU A 4 7.45 -25.60 25.08
N GLY A 5 8.08 -25.57 26.25
CA GLY A 5 8.39 -26.75 27.05
C GLY A 5 9.67 -27.45 26.64
N GLU A 6 10.02 -28.43 27.45
CA GLU A 6 11.12 -29.37 27.22
C GLU A 6 10.61 -30.81 27.38
N ALA A 7 11.48 -31.78 27.10
CA ALA A 7 11.12 -33.19 27.26
C ALA A 7 10.75 -33.50 28.71
N GLY A 8 9.47 -33.81 28.96
CA GLY A 8 8.93 -34.12 30.29
C GLY A 8 8.14 -32.98 30.94
N ASP A 9 8.14 -31.78 30.35
CA ASP A 9 7.31 -30.64 30.77
C ASP A 9 6.83 -29.89 29.52
N PRO A 10 5.76 -30.37 28.86
CA PRO A 10 5.29 -29.78 27.62
C PRO A 10 4.64 -28.42 27.90
N GLY A 11 5.12 -27.40 27.21
CA GLY A 11 4.51 -26.08 27.17
C GLY A 11 3.30 -26.06 26.22
N PRO A 12 2.68 -24.88 26.01
CA PRO A 12 1.59 -24.73 25.07
C PRO A 12 2.02 -25.03 23.63
N ASP A 13 1.15 -25.70 22.87
CA ASP A 13 1.40 -26.06 21.45
C ASP A 13 1.48 -24.82 20.54
N VAL A 14 0.76 -23.76 20.90
CA VAL A 14 0.68 -22.50 20.14
C VAL A 14 0.70 -21.32 21.11
N LEU A 15 1.49 -20.31 20.78
CA LEU A 15 1.53 -19.02 21.45
C LEU A 15 1.20 -17.92 20.45
N VAL A 16 0.33 -16.99 20.87
CA VAL A 16 0.06 -15.77 20.11
C VAL A 16 1.10 -14.73 20.51
N MET A 17 1.93 -14.33 19.55
CA MET A 17 2.91 -13.27 19.72
C MET A 17 2.45 -12.05 18.93
N THR A 18 2.03 -11.01 19.65
CA THR A 18 1.65 -9.71 19.09
C THR A 18 2.45 -8.61 19.78
N SER A 19 2.53 -7.44 19.15
CA SER A 19 3.20 -6.28 19.73
C SER A 19 2.51 -5.85 21.04
N GLY A 20 3.31 -5.62 22.08
CA GLY A 20 2.83 -5.17 23.38
C GLY A 20 2.64 -3.65 23.40
N ASN A 21 1.51 -3.17 22.90
CA ASN A 21 1.16 -1.75 22.85
C ASN A 21 -0.36 -1.55 22.75
N LEU A 22 -0.80 -0.34 23.05
CA LEU A 22 -2.14 0.12 22.67
C LEU A 22 -2.21 0.31 21.16
N SER A 23 -3.40 0.14 20.59
CA SER A 23 -3.61 0.25 19.14
C SER A 23 -3.16 1.62 18.62
N GLY A 24 -2.28 1.62 17.62
CA GLY A 24 -1.73 2.83 16.98
C GLY A 24 -0.40 3.31 17.58
N GLU A 25 -0.02 2.84 18.76
CA GLU A 25 1.20 3.28 19.44
C GLU A 25 2.40 2.34 19.16
N PRO A 26 3.65 2.82 19.25
CA PRO A 26 4.83 1.98 19.09
C PRO A 26 4.93 0.87 20.16
N ILE A 27 5.63 -0.22 19.83
CA ILE A 27 5.90 -1.31 20.77
C ILE A 27 6.64 -0.81 22.02
N VAL A 28 6.15 -1.21 23.19
CA VAL A 28 6.77 -0.85 24.48
C VAL A 28 8.07 -1.63 24.67
N THR A 29 9.13 -0.94 25.12
CA THR A 29 10.44 -1.54 25.37
C THR A 29 10.93 -1.42 26.81
N ASP A 30 10.31 -0.56 27.62
CA ASP A 30 10.67 -0.34 29.02
C ASP A 30 9.72 -1.11 29.96
N ASP A 31 10.29 -1.74 30.99
CA ASP A 31 9.53 -2.59 31.92
C ASP A 31 8.52 -1.80 32.78
N ALA A 32 8.86 -0.56 33.16
CA ALA A 32 7.95 0.28 33.94
C ALA A 32 6.80 0.77 33.06
N GLU A 33 7.13 1.22 31.84
CA GLU A 33 6.14 1.59 30.83
C GLU A 33 5.19 0.42 30.49
N ALA A 34 5.72 -0.80 30.37
CA ALA A 34 4.92 -1.99 30.07
C ALA A 34 3.87 -2.26 31.17
N ARG A 35 4.27 -2.15 32.44
CA ARG A 35 3.36 -2.34 33.58
C ARG A 35 2.29 -1.27 33.64
N GLU A 36 2.66 -0.02 33.36
CA GLU A 36 1.74 1.11 33.35
C GLU A 36 0.72 0.99 32.21
N ARG A 37 1.19 0.76 30.98
CA ARG A 37 0.35 0.82 29.78
C ARG A 37 -0.40 -0.48 29.48
N LEU A 38 0.16 -1.63 29.87
CA LEU A 38 -0.40 -2.95 29.55
C LEU A 38 -0.97 -3.65 30.78
N GLY A 39 -0.93 -3.04 31.96
CA GLY A 39 -1.40 -3.66 33.21
C GLY A 39 -2.88 -4.09 33.17
N ASP A 40 -3.71 -3.34 32.45
CA ASP A 40 -5.13 -3.67 32.26
C ASP A 40 -5.39 -4.69 31.13
N LEU A 41 -4.35 -5.02 30.34
CA LEU A 41 -4.43 -5.95 29.21
C LEU A 41 -3.79 -7.31 29.50
N ALA A 42 -2.77 -7.35 30.36
CA ALA A 42 -1.95 -8.52 30.61
C ALA A 42 -2.10 -9.04 32.05
N ASP A 43 -2.40 -10.35 32.19
CA ASP A 43 -2.50 -11.01 33.50
C ASP A 43 -1.14 -11.16 34.20
N ALA A 44 -0.05 -11.19 33.42
CA ALA A 44 1.30 -11.38 33.93
C ALA A 44 2.35 -10.77 32.99
N PHE A 45 3.51 -10.44 33.55
CA PHE A 45 4.66 -9.89 32.82
C PHE A 45 5.88 -10.78 33.00
N LEU A 46 6.45 -11.27 31.89
CA LEU A 46 7.74 -11.94 31.86
C LEU A 46 8.81 -10.96 31.34
N VAL A 47 9.67 -10.48 32.23
CA VAL A 47 10.67 -9.42 31.95
C VAL A 47 12.10 -9.91 32.16
N HIS A 48 13.08 -9.08 31.80
CA HIS A 48 14.51 -9.36 32.00
C HIS A 48 15.32 -8.08 32.25
N ASP A 49 16.52 -8.21 32.81
CA ASP A 49 17.41 -7.09 33.16
C ASP A 49 18.29 -6.58 32.00
N ARG A 50 18.05 -7.04 30.77
CA ARG A 50 18.76 -6.58 29.56
C ARG A 50 17.94 -5.48 28.85
N PRO A 51 18.33 -4.19 28.91
CA PRO A 51 17.52 -3.12 28.31
C PRO A 51 17.40 -3.26 26.78
N ILE A 52 16.21 -3.02 26.25
CA ILE A 52 15.96 -2.95 24.81
C ILE A 52 16.17 -1.49 24.38
N ARG A 53 17.18 -1.23 23.55
CA ARG A 53 17.55 0.15 23.14
C ARG A 53 16.80 0.65 21.92
N VAL A 54 16.43 -0.25 21.01
CA VAL A 54 15.76 0.07 19.75
C VAL A 54 14.48 -0.76 19.69
N PRO A 55 13.30 -0.13 19.73
CA PRO A 55 12.03 -0.81 19.45
C PRO A 55 12.09 -1.41 18.06
N CYS A 56 11.72 -2.68 17.92
CA CYS A 56 11.82 -3.39 16.65
C CYS A 56 10.74 -4.46 16.56
N ASP A 57 9.68 -4.16 15.82
CA ASP A 57 8.61 -5.12 15.54
C ASP A 57 9.11 -6.36 14.82
N ASP A 58 8.37 -7.44 14.94
CA ASP A 58 8.59 -8.63 14.14
C ASP A 58 8.41 -8.33 12.64
N SER A 59 9.36 -8.83 11.84
CA SER A 59 9.18 -8.85 10.38
C SER A 59 8.06 -9.82 10.00
N VAL A 60 7.29 -9.45 9.00
CA VAL A 60 6.19 -10.27 8.46
C VAL A 60 6.44 -10.44 6.98
N ALA A 61 6.42 -11.68 6.50
CA ALA A 61 6.58 -12.03 5.09
C ALA A 61 5.59 -13.11 4.68
N ARG A 62 5.37 -13.22 3.37
CA ARG A 62 4.57 -14.27 2.73
C ARG A 62 5.44 -14.98 1.69
N VAL A 63 5.09 -16.21 1.33
CA VAL A 63 5.66 -16.87 0.15
C VAL A 63 4.64 -16.79 -0.99
N VAL A 64 5.01 -16.10 -2.07
CA VAL A 64 4.14 -15.87 -3.24
C VAL A 64 4.91 -16.29 -4.49
N ALA A 65 4.32 -17.17 -5.31
CA ALA A 65 4.95 -17.71 -6.52
C ALA A 65 6.41 -18.16 -6.28
N GLY A 66 6.62 -18.96 -5.22
CA GLY A 66 7.92 -19.54 -4.87
C GLY A 66 8.98 -18.58 -4.32
N ALA A 67 8.68 -17.30 -4.09
CA ALA A 67 9.61 -16.34 -3.49
C ALA A 67 9.00 -15.65 -2.27
N GLU A 68 9.88 -15.15 -1.41
CA GLU A 68 9.51 -14.32 -0.28
C GLU A 68 8.99 -12.95 -0.75
N LEU A 69 7.89 -12.51 -0.15
CA LEU A 69 7.29 -11.19 -0.29
C LEU A 69 7.20 -10.56 1.11
N PRO A 70 8.06 -9.58 1.42
CA PRO A 70 7.96 -8.84 2.67
C PRO A 70 6.62 -8.10 2.75
N VAL A 71 5.97 -8.14 3.91
CA VAL A 71 4.80 -7.32 4.25
C VAL A 71 5.19 -6.23 5.24
N ARG A 72 6.08 -6.56 6.17
CA ARG A 72 6.74 -5.65 7.11
C ARG A 72 8.20 -6.04 7.23
N ARG A 73 9.11 -5.10 6.95
CA ARG A 73 10.56 -5.28 7.10
C ARG A 73 11.04 -4.60 8.39
N SER A 74 11.39 -5.40 9.39
CA SER A 74 11.79 -4.92 10.71
C SER A 74 12.83 -5.87 11.32
N ARG A 75 12.53 -6.59 12.41
CA ARG A 75 13.48 -7.49 13.10
C ARG A 75 14.12 -8.51 12.14
N GLY A 76 15.43 -8.66 12.23
CA GLY A 76 16.21 -9.57 11.38
C GLY A 76 16.61 -8.98 10.02
N HIS A 77 16.01 -7.85 9.61
CA HIS A 77 16.34 -7.17 8.36
C HIS A 77 16.86 -5.75 8.60
N ALA A 78 16.21 -4.95 9.43
CA ALA A 78 16.70 -3.62 9.77
C ALA A 78 17.89 -3.74 10.76
N PRO A 79 18.97 -2.96 10.61
CA PRO A 79 19.23 -1.94 9.58
C PRO A 79 20.18 -2.45 8.47
N LEU A 80 20.08 -3.71 8.02
CA LEU A 80 20.89 -4.22 6.91
C LEU A 80 20.70 -3.31 5.68
N PRO A 81 21.79 -2.87 5.03
CA PRO A 81 21.67 -1.94 3.91
C PRO A 81 21.12 -2.63 2.66
N VAL A 82 20.48 -1.83 1.82
CA VAL A 82 20.15 -2.16 0.42
C VAL A 82 21.20 -1.51 -0.47
N ALA A 83 21.78 -2.28 -1.39
CA ALA A 83 22.72 -1.76 -2.38
C ALA A 83 21.97 -0.91 -3.42
N LEU A 84 22.51 0.26 -3.73
CA LEU A 84 21.95 1.20 -4.70
C LEU A 84 22.56 0.98 -6.09
N PRO A 85 21.78 1.15 -7.17
CA PRO A 85 22.25 1.01 -8.55
C PRO A 85 23.23 2.13 -8.96
N PHE A 86 23.23 3.26 -8.26
CA PHE A 86 24.12 4.40 -8.50
C PHE A 86 24.48 5.06 -7.17
N GLU A 87 25.50 5.91 -7.20
CA GLU A 87 25.94 6.67 -6.02
C GLU A 87 24.99 7.82 -5.72
N VAL A 88 24.72 8.05 -4.44
CA VAL A 88 23.93 9.17 -3.93
C VAL A 88 24.72 9.97 -2.90
N ASP A 89 24.52 11.27 -2.88
CA ASP A 89 24.97 12.11 -1.77
C ASP A 89 24.21 11.76 -0.48
N PRO A 90 24.76 12.06 0.70
CA PRO A 90 24.08 11.84 1.98
C PRO A 90 22.67 12.43 2.02
N VAL A 91 21.65 11.56 2.14
CA VAL A 91 20.24 11.93 2.06
C VAL A 91 19.40 11.13 3.05
N LEU A 92 18.37 11.77 3.62
CA LEU A 92 17.35 11.13 4.46
C LEU A 92 16.00 11.16 3.76
N ALA A 93 15.45 10.00 3.41
CA ALA A 93 14.07 9.86 3.00
C ALA A 93 13.18 9.55 4.21
N THR A 94 12.07 10.27 4.34
CA THR A 94 11.19 10.18 5.51
C THR A 94 10.07 9.15 5.38
N GLY A 95 9.85 8.60 4.19
CA GLY A 95 8.79 7.63 3.93
C GLY A 95 7.41 8.27 3.74
N ALA A 96 6.36 7.46 3.87
CA ALA A 96 4.96 7.89 3.90
C ALA A 96 4.45 7.96 5.36
N ASP A 97 3.22 8.42 5.58
CA ASP A 97 2.65 8.48 6.93
C ASP A 97 2.19 7.11 7.45
N LEU A 98 1.66 6.26 6.57
CA LEU A 98 1.21 4.91 6.93
C LEU A 98 2.37 3.91 6.83
N LYS A 99 2.41 2.97 7.77
CA LYS A 99 3.44 1.92 7.90
C LYS A 99 4.87 2.47 7.74
N ASN A 100 5.12 3.64 8.32
CA ASN A 100 6.30 4.43 8.07
C ASN A 100 7.60 3.64 8.30
N THR A 101 8.53 3.89 7.39
CA THR A 101 9.96 3.61 7.53
C THR A 101 10.70 4.80 6.95
N CYS A 102 11.83 5.19 7.53
CA CYS A 102 12.75 6.16 6.93
C CYS A 102 13.98 5.45 6.36
N ALA A 103 14.72 6.14 5.49
CA ALA A 103 15.95 5.61 4.90
C ALA A 103 17.04 6.67 4.90
N LEU A 104 18.18 6.35 5.50
CA LEU A 104 19.41 7.13 5.39
C LEU A 104 20.28 6.50 4.30
N ALA A 105 20.80 7.29 3.37
CA ALA A 105 21.59 6.76 2.26
C ALA A 105 22.81 7.63 1.96
N ALA A 106 23.89 6.99 1.53
CA ALA A 106 25.11 7.64 1.06
C ALA A 106 25.94 6.65 0.22
N GLY A 107 26.59 7.16 -0.83
CA GLY A 107 27.35 6.32 -1.76
C GLY A 107 26.45 5.27 -2.40
N ARG A 108 26.83 3.99 -2.32
CA ARG A 108 26.11 2.86 -2.93
C ARG A 108 25.16 2.14 -1.97
N TYR A 109 24.79 2.71 -0.83
CA TYR A 109 23.97 2.02 0.17
C TYR A 109 22.87 2.91 0.76
N ALA A 110 21.72 2.28 1.03
CA ALA A 110 20.64 2.84 1.84
C ALA A 110 20.35 1.94 3.04
N TRP A 111 20.35 2.53 4.23
CA TRP A 111 19.97 1.90 5.49
C TRP A 111 18.53 2.30 5.83
N LEU A 112 17.60 1.37 5.58
CA LEU A 112 16.20 1.55 5.96
C LEU A 112 16.01 1.20 7.42
N SER A 113 15.17 2.00 8.09
CA SER A 113 14.76 1.74 9.46
C SER A 113 13.95 0.46 9.60
N GLN A 114 13.77 0.06 10.85
CA GLN A 114 12.66 -0.81 11.24
C GLN A 114 11.31 -0.10 11.00
N HIS A 115 10.22 -0.86 11.12
CA HIS A 115 8.87 -0.31 11.08
C HIS A 115 8.67 0.68 12.24
N VAL A 116 8.30 1.92 11.92
CA VAL A 116 8.00 2.96 12.91
C VAL A 116 6.52 2.94 13.29
N GLY A 117 5.65 2.58 12.35
CA GLY A 117 4.19 2.58 12.51
C GLY A 117 3.52 3.70 11.73
N ASP A 118 2.27 4.01 12.06
CA ASP A 118 1.52 5.10 11.42
C ASP A 118 1.82 6.42 12.16
N LEU A 119 2.19 7.48 11.43
CA LEU A 119 2.68 8.72 12.05
C LEU A 119 1.59 9.61 12.67
N ASP A 120 0.41 9.08 12.99
CA ASP A 120 -0.80 9.83 13.36
C ASP A 120 -0.68 10.64 14.66
N ASP A 121 0.24 10.27 15.55
CA ASP A 121 0.41 10.89 16.87
C ASP A 121 1.82 11.44 17.08
N LEU A 122 2.05 12.02 18.27
CA LEU A 122 3.35 12.60 18.62
C LEU A 122 4.38 11.53 18.98
N ALA A 123 3.95 10.39 19.54
CA ALA A 123 4.82 9.32 19.99
C ALA A 123 5.55 8.64 18.82
N THR A 124 4.84 8.44 17.71
CA THR A 124 5.33 7.88 16.44
C THR A 124 6.25 8.85 15.71
N GLN A 125 5.97 10.17 15.74
CA GLN A 125 6.87 11.21 15.22
C GLN A 125 8.17 11.33 16.04
N ASP A 126 8.09 11.19 17.36
CA ASP A 126 9.27 11.13 18.22
C ASP A 126 10.07 9.84 17.98
N ALA A 127 9.38 8.71 17.73
CA ALA A 127 10.01 7.45 17.34
C ALA A 127 10.76 7.56 16.01
N LEU A 128 10.20 8.26 15.01
CA LEU A 128 10.88 8.59 13.77
C LEU A 128 12.17 9.38 14.03
N GLY A 129 12.13 10.40 14.89
CA GLY A 129 13.32 11.18 15.25
C GLY A 129 14.37 10.42 16.04
N ARG A 130 13.97 9.49 16.93
CA ARG A 130 14.93 8.57 17.57
C ARG A 130 15.58 7.64 16.55
N THR A 131 14.79 7.16 15.58
CA THR A 131 15.25 6.26 14.52
C THR A 131 16.22 6.93 13.56
N GLU A 132 15.94 8.17 13.12
CA GLU A 132 16.88 8.99 12.34
C GLU A 132 18.24 9.10 13.06
N ARG A 133 18.24 9.56 14.31
CA ARG A 133 19.47 9.71 15.10
C ARG A 133 20.23 8.40 15.25
N HIS A 134 19.51 7.30 15.49
CA HIS A 134 20.13 5.99 15.60
C HIS A 134 20.83 5.56 14.30
N LEU A 135 20.19 5.78 13.13
CA LEU A 135 20.79 5.48 11.83
C LEU A 135 22.02 6.38 11.57
N GLU A 136 21.95 7.67 11.90
CA GLU A 136 23.08 8.59 11.76
C GLU A 136 24.28 8.19 12.65
N GLU A 137 24.02 7.75 13.89
CA GLU A 137 25.06 7.26 14.80
C GLU A 137 25.68 5.96 14.33
N LEU A 138 24.85 4.99 13.90
CA LEU A 138 25.30 3.68 13.47
C LEU A 138 26.14 3.74 12.18
N THR A 139 25.75 4.60 11.23
CA THR A 139 26.37 4.68 9.91
C THR A 139 27.44 5.76 9.80
N GLY A 140 27.44 6.74 10.72
CA GLY A 140 28.28 7.95 10.61
C GLY A 140 27.85 8.92 9.51
N VAL A 141 26.76 8.63 8.79
CA VAL A 141 26.25 9.48 7.70
C VAL A 141 25.51 10.68 8.29
N ARG A 142 25.68 11.85 7.68
CA ARG A 142 24.93 13.08 7.99
C ARG A 142 24.25 13.58 6.71
N PRO A 143 22.92 13.55 6.63
CA PRO A 143 22.21 13.88 5.40
C PRO A 143 22.26 15.39 5.14
N GLY A 144 22.71 15.77 3.95
CA GLY A 144 22.70 17.15 3.46
C GLY A 144 21.36 17.58 2.87
N ARG A 145 20.47 16.62 2.62
CA ARG A 145 19.13 16.80 2.05
C ARG A 145 18.14 15.85 2.71
N LEU A 146 16.88 16.29 2.79
CA LEU A 146 15.75 15.45 3.14
C LEU A 146 14.84 15.23 1.92
N VAL A 147 14.23 14.06 1.82
CA VAL A 147 13.25 13.71 0.80
C VAL A 147 11.97 13.24 1.47
N THR A 148 10.84 13.71 0.97
CA THR A 148 9.51 13.42 1.51
C THR A 148 8.54 13.05 0.41
N ASP A 149 7.39 12.50 0.78
CA ASP A 149 6.25 12.44 -0.13
C ASP A 149 5.82 13.86 -0.56
N ALA A 150 5.19 13.97 -1.73
CA ALA A 150 4.60 15.20 -2.24
C ALA A 150 3.29 15.59 -1.51
N HIS A 151 2.69 14.68 -0.75
CA HIS A 151 1.47 14.96 0.00
C HIS A 151 1.67 16.14 0.99
N PRO A 152 0.96 17.27 0.83
CA PRO A 152 1.22 18.48 1.61
C PRO A 152 0.83 18.31 3.09
N GLY A 153 -0.17 17.47 3.36
CA GLY A 153 -0.68 17.20 4.71
C GLY A 153 -0.01 16.03 5.43
N TYR A 154 1.02 15.40 4.86
CA TYR A 154 1.71 14.31 5.56
C TYR A 154 2.54 14.83 6.73
N ARG A 155 2.46 14.11 7.85
CA ARG A 155 3.22 14.37 9.06
C ARG A 155 4.69 14.08 8.86
N SER A 156 5.05 13.07 8.06
CA SER A 156 6.44 12.82 7.64
C SER A 156 7.03 14.04 6.90
N ALA A 157 6.24 14.65 6.02
CA ALA A 157 6.65 15.83 5.26
C ALA A 157 6.74 17.08 6.14
N ALA A 158 5.79 17.29 7.06
CA ALA A 158 5.86 18.38 8.04
C ALA A 158 7.08 18.23 8.95
N TRP A 159 7.28 17.04 9.51
CA TRP A 159 8.42 16.68 10.34
C TRP A 159 9.76 16.95 9.65
N ALA A 160 9.88 16.61 8.36
CA ALA A 160 11.09 16.87 7.58
C ALA A 160 11.36 18.36 7.41
N ARG A 161 10.32 19.16 7.13
CA ARG A 161 10.46 20.62 6.95
C ARG A 161 10.90 21.30 8.25
N GLU A 162 10.34 20.89 9.38
CA GLU A 162 10.72 21.39 10.71
C GLU A 162 12.18 21.06 11.05
N ARG A 163 12.64 19.86 10.67
CA ARG A 163 14.01 19.38 10.96
C ARG A 163 15.03 19.68 9.87
N ALA A 164 14.63 20.30 8.78
CA ALA A 164 15.54 20.61 7.67
C ALA A 164 16.74 21.43 8.15
N GLN A 165 16.56 22.35 9.10
CA GLN A 165 17.65 23.18 9.67
C GLN A 165 18.51 23.85 8.58
N GLY A 166 17.87 24.32 7.50
CA GLY A 166 18.53 24.94 6.34
C GLY A 166 18.97 23.96 5.24
N ARG A 167 18.84 22.65 5.45
CA ARG A 167 19.01 21.62 4.41
C ARG A 167 17.87 21.68 3.39
N GLU A 168 18.15 21.24 2.17
CA GLU A 168 17.15 21.14 1.12
C GLU A 168 16.12 20.05 1.47
N VAL A 169 14.83 20.35 1.25
CA VAL A 169 13.74 19.35 1.34
C VAL A 169 13.16 19.16 -0.06
N ARG A 170 13.33 17.97 -0.64
CA ARG A 170 12.73 17.59 -1.92
C ARG A 170 11.49 16.76 -1.70
N THR A 171 10.55 16.88 -2.65
CA THR A 171 9.33 16.06 -2.66
C THR A 171 9.39 15.08 -3.82
N VAL A 172 8.88 13.87 -3.59
CA VAL A 172 8.76 12.81 -4.60
C VAL A 172 7.32 12.34 -4.63
N GLN A 173 6.79 12.11 -5.83
CA GLN A 173 5.42 11.62 -5.98
C GLN A 173 5.31 10.18 -5.46
N HIS A 174 4.25 9.90 -4.71
CA HIS A 174 4.03 8.64 -4.00
C HIS A 174 4.19 7.38 -4.87
N HIS A 175 3.49 7.34 -6.00
CA HIS A 175 3.47 6.17 -6.89
C HIS A 175 4.78 6.03 -7.67
N HIS A 176 5.45 7.14 -7.98
CA HIS A 176 6.80 7.16 -8.54
C HIS A 176 7.80 6.53 -7.57
N ALA A 177 7.69 6.84 -6.28
CA ALA A 177 8.52 6.22 -5.25
C ALA A 177 8.25 4.71 -5.13
N HIS A 178 6.99 4.25 -5.20
CA HIS A 178 6.71 2.80 -5.26
C HIS A 178 7.42 2.10 -6.42
N VAL A 179 7.29 2.66 -7.63
CA VAL A 179 7.93 2.09 -8.83
C VAL A 179 9.47 2.16 -8.71
N ALA A 180 10.02 3.29 -8.30
CA ALA A 180 11.46 3.49 -8.15
C ALA A 180 12.06 2.57 -7.07
N SER A 181 11.32 2.26 -6.01
CA SER A 181 11.75 1.32 -4.98
C SER A 181 11.98 -0.07 -5.57
N VAL A 182 11.01 -0.57 -6.35
CA VAL A 182 11.12 -1.85 -7.07
C VAL A 182 12.27 -1.82 -8.07
N MET A 183 12.40 -0.76 -8.86
CA MET A 183 13.53 -0.62 -9.80
C MET A 183 14.89 -0.68 -9.07
N GLY A 184 14.99 0.00 -7.93
CA GLY A 184 16.20 0.10 -7.13
C GLY A 184 16.67 -1.22 -6.55
N GLU A 185 15.76 -1.99 -5.94
CA GLU A 185 16.11 -3.31 -5.40
C GLU A 185 16.43 -4.35 -6.49
N HIS A 186 16.03 -4.12 -7.75
CA HIS A 186 16.44 -4.93 -8.91
C HIS A 186 17.71 -4.42 -9.61
N GLY A 187 18.27 -3.30 -9.15
CA GLY A 187 19.55 -2.78 -9.64
C GLY A 187 19.48 -2.07 -10.99
N LEU A 188 18.30 -1.57 -11.40
CA LEU A 188 18.16 -0.79 -12.63
C LEU A 188 18.92 0.53 -12.53
N GLY A 189 19.65 0.87 -13.58
CA GLY A 189 20.50 2.04 -13.69
C GLY A 189 19.75 3.36 -13.92
N LEU A 190 20.48 4.47 -13.86
CA LEU A 190 19.93 5.84 -13.92
C LEU A 190 19.08 6.16 -15.16
N ASP A 191 19.39 5.51 -16.27
CA ASP A 191 18.77 5.79 -17.57
C ASP A 191 17.76 4.69 -17.97
N ASP A 192 17.58 3.68 -17.13
CA ASP A 192 16.58 2.63 -17.35
C ASP A 192 15.17 3.17 -17.10
N ARG A 193 14.22 2.67 -17.89
CA ARG A 193 12.80 3.01 -17.80
C ARG A 193 11.97 1.75 -17.80
N VAL A 194 10.85 1.80 -17.09
CA VAL A 194 9.92 0.67 -16.97
C VAL A 194 8.48 1.13 -17.15
N ILE A 195 7.61 0.15 -17.42
CA ILE A 195 6.17 0.30 -17.23
C ILE A 195 5.89 -0.02 -15.75
N GLY A 196 5.70 1.00 -14.93
CA GLY A 196 5.39 0.85 -13.51
C GLY A 196 3.89 0.76 -13.27
N VAL A 197 3.41 -0.35 -12.72
CA VAL A 197 2.02 -0.52 -12.27
C VAL A 197 1.98 -0.28 -10.77
N ALA A 198 1.41 0.85 -10.37
CA ALA A 198 1.36 1.32 -8.98
C ALA A 198 -0.09 1.27 -8.47
N PHE A 199 -0.48 0.13 -7.90
CA PHE A 199 -1.82 -0.08 -7.36
C PHE A 199 -1.81 0.00 -5.84
N ASP A 200 -2.54 0.96 -5.29
CA ASP A 200 -2.57 1.28 -3.87
C ASP A 200 -3.96 1.70 -3.37
N GLY A 201 -4.08 1.92 -2.06
CA GLY A 201 -5.24 2.49 -1.41
C GLY A 201 -5.32 4.01 -1.57
N THR A 202 -4.27 4.73 -1.23
CA THR A 202 -4.26 6.20 -1.24
C THR A 202 -2.84 6.70 -1.47
N GLY A 203 -2.63 7.49 -2.52
CA GLY A 203 -1.41 8.30 -2.66
C GLY A 203 -1.71 9.63 -3.32
N TYR A 204 -0.90 10.65 -3.01
CA TYR A 204 -1.13 12.00 -3.52
C TYR A 204 -0.83 12.08 -5.02
N GLY A 205 -1.84 12.46 -5.80
CA GLY A 205 -1.72 12.72 -7.23
C GLY A 205 -1.12 14.08 -7.52
N THR A 206 -0.47 14.23 -8.69
CA THR A 206 0.08 15.54 -9.12
C THR A 206 -0.99 16.55 -9.47
N ASP A 207 -2.24 16.11 -9.65
CA ASP A 207 -3.45 16.89 -9.91
C ASP A 207 -4.28 17.17 -8.64
N GLY A 208 -3.76 16.79 -7.46
CA GLY A 208 -4.46 16.92 -6.17
C GLY A 208 -5.55 15.87 -5.94
N ALA A 209 -5.71 14.91 -6.86
CA ALA A 209 -6.58 13.75 -6.67
C ALA A 209 -5.90 12.66 -5.82
N ILE A 210 -6.67 11.67 -5.40
CA ILE A 210 -6.15 10.48 -4.73
C ILE A 210 -5.89 9.40 -5.77
N TRP A 211 -4.62 9.13 -6.03
CA TRP A 211 -4.19 8.06 -6.93
C TRP A 211 -4.12 6.72 -6.19
N GLY A 212 -4.06 5.64 -6.98
CA GLY A 212 -3.92 4.28 -6.46
C GLY A 212 -4.25 3.19 -7.48
N GLY A 213 -4.40 3.53 -8.76
CA GLY A 213 -4.73 2.61 -9.83
C GLY A 213 -3.97 2.98 -11.09
N GLU A 214 -2.67 3.27 -10.94
CA GLU A 214 -1.87 3.98 -11.95
C GLU A 214 -0.98 3.02 -12.75
N VAL A 215 -0.82 3.31 -14.04
CA VAL A 215 0.26 2.79 -14.86
C VAL A 215 1.11 3.95 -15.35
N LEU A 216 2.39 3.86 -15.05
CA LEU A 216 3.38 4.89 -15.21
C LEU A 216 4.44 4.41 -16.21
N VAL A 217 4.92 5.30 -17.06
CA VAL A 217 6.20 5.10 -17.75
C VAL A 217 7.21 5.94 -16.97
N ALA A 218 8.09 5.26 -16.24
CA ALA A 218 8.92 5.89 -15.22
C ALA A 218 10.39 5.46 -15.33
N GLY A 219 11.28 6.42 -15.16
CA GLY A 219 12.67 6.23 -14.77
C GLY A 219 12.89 6.84 -13.39
N TYR A 220 14.14 7.07 -12.97
CA TYR A 220 14.38 7.82 -11.73
C TYR A 220 14.20 9.34 -11.90
N LYS A 221 14.46 9.87 -13.10
CA LYS A 221 14.45 11.32 -13.40
C LYS A 221 13.09 11.82 -13.90
N GLU A 222 12.28 10.92 -14.44
CA GLU A 222 11.04 11.28 -15.11
C GLU A 222 9.92 10.30 -14.81
N LEU A 223 8.71 10.83 -14.86
CA LEU A 223 7.46 10.13 -14.61
C LEU A 223 6.44 10.63 -15.63
N ARG A 224 5.83 9.70 -16.37
CA ARG A 224 4.65 9.98 -17.19
C ARG A 224 3.53 9.03 -16.84
N ARG A 225 2.36 9.56 -16.48
CA ARG A 225 1.14 8.77 -16.30
C ARG A 225 0.65 8.27 -17.66
N ALA A 226 0.70 6.96 -17.88
CA ALA A 226 0.34 6.33 -19.15
C ALA A 226 -1.09 5.78 -19.13
N ALA A 227 -1.54 5.29 -17.98
CA ALA A 227 -2.93 4.90 -17.77
C ALA A 227 -3.32 5.06 -16.31
N HIS A 228 -4.63 5.09 -16.03
CA HIS A 228 -5.15 5.08 -14.67
C HIS A 228 -6.57 4.55 -14.59
N LEU A 229 -6.99 4.13 -13.40
CA LEU A 229 -8.39 3.84 -13.12
C LEU A 229 -9.25 5.11 -13.24
N GLY A 230 -10.46 4.98 -13.78
CA GLY A 230 -11.41 6.08 -13.89
C GLY A 230 -11.73 6.70 -12.53
N TYR A 231 -11.75 8.03 -12.48
CA TYR A 231 -12.02 8.76 -11.25
C TYR A 231 -13.45 8.54 -10.75
N VAL A 232 -13.57 8.25 -9.47
CA VAL A 232 -14.83 8.31 -8.72
C VAL A 232 -14.70 9.26 -7.52
N PRO A 233 -15.78 9.89 -7.08
CA PRO A 233 -15.73 10.77 -5.90
C PRO A 233 -15.57 9.97 -4.59
N LEU A 234 -14.53 10.28 -3.81
CA LEU A 234 -14.34 9.85 -2.43
C LEU A 234 -14.98 10.86 -1.47
N ALA A 235 -16.21 10.58 -1.03
CA ALA A 235 -16.95 11.48 -0.14
C ALA A 235 -16.53 11.29 1.33
N GLY A 236 -15.97 12.32 1.97
CA GLY A 236 -15.64 12.32 3.40
C GLY A 236 -14.33 11.61 3.79
N GLY A 237 -13.39 11.44 2.86
CA GLY A 237 -12.03 10.95 3.13
C GLY A 237 -12.01 9.60 3.86
N ASP A 238 -11.32 9.54 4.99
CA ASP A 238 -11.12 8.33 5.81
C ASP A 238 -12.43 7.67 6.26
N ALA A 239 -13.54 8.42 6.33
CA ALA A 239 -14.84 7.83 6.61
C ALA A 239 -15.24 6.78 5.55
N SER A 240 -14.91 7.04 4.28
CA SER A 240 -15.17 6.11 3.17
C SER A 240 -14.15 4.97 3.09
N VAL A 241 -12.95 5.15 3.64
CA VAL A 241 -11.97 4.06 3.83
C VAL A 241 -12.46 3.09 4.90
N ARG A 242 -12.95 3.60 6.04
CA ARG A 242 -13.52 2.78 7.11
C ARG A 242 -14.86 2.15 6.73
N ARG A 243 -15.69 2.84 5.93
CA ARG A 243 -17.03 2.37 5.55
C ARG A 243 -17.06 2.08 4.06
N ALA A 244 -16.59 0.88 3.69
CA ALA A 244 -16.52 0.39 2.31
C ALA A 244 -17.85 0.52 1.52
N TYR A 245 -19.00 0.48 2.20
CA TYR A 245 -20.29 0.73 1.54
C TYR A 245 -20.39 2.11 0.90
N ARG A 246 -19.72 3.14 1.43
CA ARG A 246 -19.70 4.49 0.84
C ARG A 246 -19.02 4.48 -0.52
N MET A 247 -17.92 3.74 -0.65
CA MET A 247 -17.24 3.54 -1.93
C MET A 247 -18.07 2.71 -2.91
N ALA A 248 -18.73 1.66 -2.45
CA ALA A 248 -19.66 0.89 -3.27
C ALA A 248 -20.76 1.78 -3.85
N LEU A 249 -21.38 2.64 -3.02
CA LEU A 249 -22.43 3.57 -3.46
C LEU A 249 -21.92 4.61 -4.46
N ALA A 250 -20.70 5.15 -4.26
CA ALA A 250 -20.05 6.04 -5.23
C ALA A 250 -19.80 5.35 -6.58
N HIS A 251 -19.30 4.11 -6.57
CA HIS A 251 -19.08 3.31 -7.78
C HIS A 251 -20.38 2.92 -8.48
N LEU A 252 -21.43 2.53 -7.75
CA LEU A 252 -22.76 2.27 -8.32
C LEU A 252 -23.27 3.50 -9.08
N ARG A 253 -23.14 4.67 -8.45
CA ARG A 253 -23.56 5.94 -9.05
C ARG A 253 -22.76 6.27 -10.30
N ALA A 254 -21.44 6.16 -10.25
CA ALA A 254 -20.56 6.38 -11.41
C ALA A 254 -20.86 5.39 -12.55
N ALA A 255 -21.24 4.16 -12.22
CA ALA A 255 -21.63 3.13 -13.19
C ALA A 255 -23.06 3.30 -13.75
N GLY A 256 -23.83 4.29 -13.28
CA GLY A 256 -25.23 4.51 -13.66
C GLY A 256 -26.19 3.46 -13.09
N VAL A 257 -25.81 2.74 -12.03
CA VAL A 257 -26.63 1.73 -11.37
C VAL A 257 -27.41 2.38 -10.23
N PRO A 258 -28.76 2.34 -10.23
CA PRO A 258 -29.55 2.87 -9.13
C PRO A 258 -29.25 2.16 -7.82
N TRP A 259 -29.22 2.92 -6.73
CA TRP A 259 -29.17 2.33 -5.39
C TRP A 259 -30.49 1.63 -5.10
N SER A 260 -30.41 0.35 -4.77
CA SER A 260 -31.55 -0.51 -4.51
C SER A 260 -31.24 -1.46 -3.35
N GLU A 261 -32.22 -1.67 -2.47
CA GLU A 261 -32.06 -2.41 -1.21
C GLU A 261 -31.73 -3.90 -1.39
N ASP A 262 -31.89 -4.44 -2.60
CA ASP A 262 -31.43 -5.80 -2.93
C ASP A 262 -29.90 -5.93 -2.93
N LEU A 263 -29.18 -4.81 -3.02
CA LEU A 263 -27.72 -4.79 -3.01
C LEU A 263 -27.20 -4.70 -1.56
N PRO A 264 -26.32 -5.63 -1.12
CA PRO A 264 -25.80 -5.65 0.25
C PRO A 264 -25.22 -4.32 0.72
N ALA A 265 -24.45 -3.64 -0.13
CA ALA A 265 -23.84 -2.35 0.20
C ALA A 265 -24.87 -1.23 0.45
N VAL A 266 -25.99 -1.25 -0.28
CA VAL A 266 -27.07 -0.25 -0.14
C VAL A 266 -27.84 -0.50 1.14
N ALA A 267 -28.21 -1.75 1.41
CA ALA A 267 -28.89 -2.15 2.64
C ALA A 267 -28.04 -1.92 3.90
N ALA A 268 -26.72 -2.04 3.80
CA ALA A 268 -25.80 -1.77 4.90
C ALA A 268 -25.62 -0.27 5.20
N CYS A 269 -25.97 0.62 4.27
CA CYS A 269 -25.81 2.06 4.44
C CYS A 269 -27.06 2.63 5.17
N PRO A 270 -26.93 3.22 6.37
CA PRO A 270 -28.06 3.78 7.10
C PRO A 270 -28.79 4.86 6.27
N ASP A 271 -30.12 4.89 6.31
CA ASP A 271 -30.95 5.79 5.47
C ASP A 271 -30.50 7.25 5.49
N ARG A 272 -30.25 7.79 6.70
CA ARG A 272 -29.79 9.16 6.87
C ARG A 272 -28.43 9.39 6.22
N GLU A 273 -27.50 8.44 6.38
CA GLU A 273 -26.18 8.53 5.78
C GLU A 273 -26.26 8.39 4.26
N ARG A 274 -27.13 7.52 3.75
CA ARG A 274 -27.40 7.35 2.32
C ARG A 274 -27.91 8.64 1.69
N SER A 275 -28.87 9.33 2.31
CA SER A 275 -29.36 10.63 1.81
C SER A 275 -28.26 11.70 1.80
N VAL A 276 -27.44 11.76 2.86
CA VAL A 276 -26.29 12.69 2.91
C VAL A 276 -25.28 12.36 1.82
N LEU A 277 -24.94 11.09 1.64
CA LEU A 277 -24.00 10.66 0.61
C LEU A 277 -24.53 10.97 -0.79
N ALA A 278 -25.83 10.75 -1.06
CA ALA A 278 -26.43 11.16 -2.33
C ALA A 278 -26.20 12.65 -2.61
N HIS A 279 -26.47 13.51 -1.62
CA HIS A 279 -26.25 14.94 -1.73
C HIS A 279 -24.78 15.33 -1.93
N GLN A 280 -23.85 14.68 -1.22
CA GLN A 280 -22.41 14.91 -1.41
C GLN A 280 -21.96 14.54 -2.83
N LEU A 281 -22.49 13.44 -3.37
CA LEU A 281 -22.18 12.98 -4.72
C LEU A 281 -22.88 13.83 -5.81
N ASP A 282 -24.05 14.40 -5.53
CA ASP A 282 -24.75 15.35 -6.42
C ASP A 282 -23.98 16.67 -6.54
N THR A 283 -23.50 17.19 -5.41
CA THR A 283 -22.94 18.54 -5.30
C THR A 283 -21.42 18.60 -5.38
N GLY A 284 -20.75 17.46 -5.17
CA GLY A 284 -19.30 17.40 -4.98
C GLY A 284 -18.82 17.87 -3.60
N LEU A 285 -19.72 18.21 -2.67
CA LEU A 285 -19.35 18.74 -1.36
C LEU A 285 -18.60 17.70 -0.52
N GLY A 286 -17.35 18.02 -0.17
CA GLY A 286 -16.48 17.14 0.62
C GLY A 286 -16.07 15.87 -0.13
N CYS A 287 -16.08 15.92 -1.47
CA CYS A 287 -15.63 14.83 -2.33
C CYS A 287 -14.25 15.17 -2.93
N VAL A 288 -13.34 14.19 -2.91
CA VAL A 288 -12.07 14.26 -3.61
C VAL A 288 -12.08 13.19 -4.71
N PRO A 289 -11.68 13.48 -5.97
CA PRO A 289 -11.57 12.45 -6.98
C PRO A 289 -10.56 11.38 -6.58
N THR A 290 -10.88 10.10 -6.79
CA THR A 290 -9.97 8.99 -6.55
C THR A 290 -9.95 7.98 -7.70
N SER A 291 -8.75 7.56 -8.11
CA SER A 291 -8.47 6.47 -9.05
C SER A 291 -7.92 5.24 -8.32
N SER A 292 -8.26 5.07 -7.04
CA SER A 292 -7.69 4.03 -6.20
C SER A 292 -8.20 2.63 -6.53
N MET A 293 -7.28 1.71 -6.82
CA MET A 293 -7.58 0.29 -6.94
C MET A 293 -7.99 -0.29 -5.59
N GLY A 294 -7.33 0.11 -4.49
CA GLY A 294 -7.73 -0.33 -3.14
C GLY A 294 -9.18 0.02 -2.80
N ARG A 295 -9.64 1.23 -3.16
CA ARG A 295 -11.04 1.65 -2.95
C ARG A 295 -12.02 0.88 -3.84
N LEU A 296 -11.61 0.47 -5.04
CA LEU A 296 -12.41 -0.42 -5.88
C LEU A 296 -12.54 -1.82 -5.27
N PHE A 297 -11.46 -2.36 -4.67
CA PHE A 297 -11.52 -3.61 -3.91
C PHE A 297 -12.50 -3.49 -2.72
N ASP A 298 -12.44 -2.39 -1.97
CA ASP A 298 -13.37 -2.12 -0.87
C ASP A 298 -14.83 -2.08 -1.37
N ALA A 299 -15.07 -1.41 -2.50
CA ALA A 299 -16.38 -1.33 -3.13
C ALA A 299 -16.92 -2.72 -3.53
N VAL A 300 -16.12 -3.55 -4.21
CA VAL A 300 -16.54 -4.90 -4.62
C VAL A 300 -16.76 -5.82 -3.42
N SER A 301 -15.93 -5.71 -2.38
CA SER A 301 -16.15 -6.43 -1.11
C SER A 301 -17.48 -6.05 -0.47
N SER A 302 -17.82 -4.76 -0.43
CA SER A 302 -19.10 -4.32 0.12
C SER A 302 -20.29 -4.71 -0.77
N LEU A 303 -20.16 -4.63 -2.10
CA LEU A 303 -21.23 -5.04 -3.04
C LEU A 303 -21.58 -6.52 -2.92
N THR A 304 -20.61 -7.35 -2.58
CA THR A 304 -20.78 -8.80 -2.41
C THR A 304 -21.17 -9.20 -0.98
N GLY A 305 -21.30 -8.24 -0.06
CA GLY A 305 -21.67 -8.51 1.34
C GLY A 305 -20.52 -9.09 2.19
N VAL A 306 -19.28 -9.06 1.69
CA VAL A 306 -18.11 -9.60 2.41
C VAL A 306 -17.73 -8.71 3.58
N ARG A 307 -17.61 -7.40 3.34
CA ARG A 307 -17.29 -6.42 4.37
C ARG A 307 -17.78 -5.03 4.01
N HIS A 308 -18.54 -4.43 4.93
CA HIS A 308 -19.14 -3.10 4.76
C HIS A 308 -18.43 -2.01 5.55
N THR A 309 -17.84 -2.36 6.70
CA THR A 309 -17.07 -1.48 7.58
C THR A 309 -15.82 -2.21 7.99
N SER A 310 -14.66 -1.56 7.96
CA SER A 310 -13.35 -2.15 8.24
C SER A 310 -12.87 -1.74 9.64
N ASP A 311 -12.34 -2.70 10.39
CA ASP A 311 -11.76 -2.48 11.73
C ASP A 311 -10.25 -2.18 11.66
N TYR A 312 -9.61 -2.61 10.56
CA TYR A 312 -8.20 -2.35 10.27
C TYR A 312 -7.99 -2.09 8.78
N GLU A 313 -6.80 -1.57 8.45
CA GLU A 313 -6.46 -1.19 7.08
C GLU A 313 -6.53 -2.37 6.10
N ALA A 314 -7.15 -2.15 4.94
CA ALA A 314 -7.33 -3.13 3.86
C ALA A 314 -8.13 -4.39 4.23
N GLU A 315 -8.87 -4.42 5.36
CA GLU A 315 -9.63 -5.60 5.78
C GLU A 315 -10.56 -6.15 4.68
N ALA A 316 -11.33 -5.27 4.04
CA ALA A 316 -12.26 -5.63 2.98
C ALA A 316 -11.55 -6.30 1.79
N ALA A 317 -10.43 -5.74 1.34
CA ALA A 317 -9.60 -6.31 0.29
C ALA A 317 -8.98 -7.67 0.68
N VAL A 318 -8.47 -7.80 1.91
CA VAL A 318 -7.87 -9.05 2.43
C VAL A 318 -8.91 -10.17 2.51
N ARG A 319 -10.12 -9.87 3.01
CA ARG A 319 -11.21 -10.87 3.06
C ARG A 319 -11.67 -11.28 1.67
N LEU A 320 -11.72 -10.35 0.72
CA LEU A 320 -12.05 -10.64 -0.67
C LEU A 320 -10.99 -11.55 -1.32
N GLU A 321 -9.70 -11.32 -1.05
CA GLU A 321 -8.60 -12.19 -1.49
C GLU A 321 -8.75 -13.62 -0.94
N ALA A 322 -9.03 -13.76 0.36
CA ALA A 322 -9.17 -15.07 0.99
C ALA A 322 -10.28 -15.90 0.33
N LEU A 323 -11.41 -15.27 0.02
CA LEU A 323 -12.52 -15.91 -0.69
C LEU A 323 -12.16 -16.28 -2.14
N ALA A 324 -11.46 -15.39 -2.85
CA ALA A 324 -11.01 -15.66 -4.21
C ALA A 324 -10.03 -16.84 -4.27
N ARG A 325 -9.12 -16.96 -3.29
CA ARG A 325 -8.15 -18.05 -3.19
C ARG A 325 -8.78 -19.41 -2.86
N ALA A 326 -9.90 -19.40 -2.13
CA ALA A 326 -10.63 -20.61 -1.77
C ALA A 326 -11.59 -21.09 -2.89
N TYR A 327 -11.78 -20.30 -3.95
CA TYR A 327 -12.67 -20.65 -5.05
C TYR A 327 -11.94 -21.53 -6.09
N ASP A 328 -12.53 -22.68 -6.40
CA ASP A 328 -12.00 -23.71 -7.30
C ASP A 328 -12.73 -23.77 -8.67
N GLY A 329 -13.80 -22.99 -8.83
CA GLY A 329 -14.60 -22.96 -10.05
C GLY A 329 -14.03 -22.06 -11.15
N PRO A 330 -14.71 -22.00 -12.32
CA PRO A 330 -14.31 -21.12 -13.40
C PRO A 330 -14.50 -19.64 -13.02
N ALA A 331 -13.47 -18.84 -13.27
CA ALA A 331 -13.43 -17.41 -12.96
C ALA A 331 -13.14 -16.58 -14.23
N ALA A 332 -14.11 -16.50 -15.14
CA ALA A 332 -13.98 -15.62 -16.31
C ALA A 332 -13.81 -14.15 -15.85
N PRO A 333 -12.79 -13.43 -16.33
CA PRO A 333 -12.46 -12.09 -15.84
C PRO A 333 -13.58 -11.09 -16.14
N TYR A 334 -13.83 -10.17 -15.21
CA TYR A 334 -14.60 -8.96 -15.55
C TYR A 334 -13.75 -8.03 -16.43
N ALA A 335 -14.39 -7.42 -17.43
CA ALA A 335 -13.73 -6.51 -18.34
C ALA A 335 -13.93 -5.06 -17.90
N PHE A 336 -12.85 -4.29 -17.87
CA PHE A 336 -12.90 -2.84 -17.70
C PHE A 336 -13.21 -2.17 -19.03
N GLY A 337 -13.89 -1.03 -18.99
CA GLY A 337 -13.98 -0.15 -20.17
C GLY A 337 -12.64 0.56 -20.34
N LEU A 338 -12.16 0.72 -21.57
CA LEU A 338 -10.93 1.47 -21.84
C LEU A 338 -11.26 2.64 -22.75
N VAL A 339 -10.95 3.85 -22.29
CA VAL A 339 -11.12 5.10 -23.03
C VAL A 339 -9.83 5.91 -22.95
N GLU A 340 -9.58 6.79 -23.90
CA GLU A 340 -8.44 7.72 -23.82
C GLU A 340 -8.92 9.06 -23.26
N ASP A 341 -8.14 9.64 -22.35
CA ASP A 341 -8.39 10.99 -21.86
C ASP A 341 -7.87 12.05 -22.85
N PRO A 342 -8.25 13.34 -22.68
CA PRO A 342 -7.78 14.42 -23.54
C PRO A 342 -6.26 14.66 -23.53
N HIS A 343 -5.54 14.07 -22.57
CA HIS A 343 -4.09 14.18 -22.41
C HIS A 343 -3.33 12.95 -22.94
N GLY A 344 -4.04 11.99 -23.55
CA GLY A 344 -3.48 10.79 -24.18
C GLY A 344 -3.17 9.65 -23.19
N ALA A 345 -3.63 9.74 -21.94
CA ALA A 345 -3.57 8.62 -21.00
C ALA A 345 -4.78 7.70 -21.17
N VAL A 346 -4.57 6.39 -20.99
CA VAL A 346 -5.68 5.42 -21.03
C VAL A 346 -6.40 5.41 -19.68
N VAL A 347 -7.70 5.62 -19.68
CA VAL A 347 -8.57 5.52 -18.51
C VAL A 347 -9.25 4.15 -18.51
N ALA A 348 -9.03 3.38 -17.44
CA ALA A 348 -9.72 2.14 -17.16
C ALA A 348 -11.01 2.42 -16.38
N ASP A 349 -12.15 2.47 -17.07
CA ASP A 349 -13.47 2.65 -16.49
C ASP A 349 -13.92 1.38 -15.73
N PRO A 350 -14.14 1.45 -14.40
CA PRO A 350 -14.66 0.34 -13.62
C PRO A 350 -16.18 0.12 -13.79
N GLY A 351 -16.90 1.02 -14.46
CA GLY A 351 -18.36 0.94 -14.63
C GLY A 351 -18.87 -0.41 -15.15
N PRO A 352 -18.29 -0.99 -16.22
CA PRO A 352 -18.65 -2.33 -16.70
C PRO A 352 -18.41 -3.43 -15.66
N VAL A 353 -17.33 -3.35 -14.87
CA VAL A 353 -17.03 -4.30 -13.79
C VAL A 353 -18.11 -4.21 -12.70
N VAL A 354 -18.45 -2.99 -12.27
CA VAL A 354 -19.48 -2.76 -11.24
C VAL A 354 -20.84 -3.30 -11.69
N ARG A 355 -21.24 -3.07 -12.94
CA ARG A 355 -22.48 -3.61 -13.51
C ARG A 355 -22.47 -5.14 -13.51
N ALA A 356 -21.38 -5.76 -13.94
CA ALA A 356 -21.27 -7.21 -13.97
C ALA A 356 -21.28 -7.84 -12.55
N VAL A 357 -20.64 -7.19 -11.58
CA VAL A 357 -20.70 -7.60 -10.16
C VAL A 357 -22.13 -7.53 -9.64
N VAL A 358 -22.85 -6.45 -9.91
CA VAL A 358 -24.26 -6.28 -9.52
C VAL A 358 -25.15 -7.36 -10.14
N ASP A 359 -24.94 -7.67 -11.42
CA ASP A 359 -25.70 -8.71 -12.11
C ASP A 359 -25.44 -10.10 -11.49
N ASP A 360 -24.20 -10.42 -11.16
CA ASP A 360 -23.85 -11.68 -10.50
C ASP A 360 -24.46 -11.77 -9.08
N VAL A 361 -24.40 -10.68 -8.30
CA VAL A 361 -25.04 -10.60 -6.97
C VAL A 361 -26.55 -10.83 -7.08
N ARG A 362 -27.22 -10.15 -8.03
CA ARG A 362 -28.67 -10.30 -8.27
C ARG A 362 -29.08 -11.69 -8.74
N ARG A 363 -28.18 -12.40 -9.43
CA ARG A 363 -28.36 -13.80 -9.84
C ARG A 363 -28.04 -14.79 -8.72
N GLY A 364 -27.67 -14.31 -7.52
CA GLY A 364 -27.33 -15.15 -6.38
C GLY A 364 -25.97 -15.83 -6.50
N ALA A 365 -25.04 -15.28 -7.27
CA ALA A 365 -23.67 -15.79 -7.30
C ALA A 365 -22.99 -15.59 -5.94
N GLY A 366 -22.34 -16.63 -5.44
CA GLY A 366 -21.63 -16.56 -4.16
C GLY A 366 -20.46 -15.56 -4.19
N PRO A 367 -20.13 -14.90 -3.06
CA PRO A 367 -19.06 -13.90 -2.99
C PRO A 367 -17.70 -14.40 -3.47
N ALA A 368 -17.35 -15.66 -3.21
CA ALA A 368 -16.09 -16.27 -3.65
C ALA A 368 -15.93 -16.29 -5.19
N ARG A 369 -17.02 -16.55 -5.93
CA ARG A 369 -17.02 -16.51 -7.39
C ARG A 369 -16.80 -15.10 -7.92
N VAL A 370 -17.51 -14.12 -7.36
CA VAL A 370 -17.37 -12.71 -7.75
C VAL A 370 -15.96 -12.22 -7.43
N ALA A 371 -15.44 -12.56 -6.25
CA ALA A 371 -14.08 -12.24 -5.84
C ALA A 371 -13.05 -12.79 -6.83
N ALA A 372 -13.15 -14.07 -7.21
CA ALA A 372 -12.23 -14.69 -8.17
C ALA A 372 -12.29 -14.04 -9.56
N ARG A 373 -13.50 -13.77 -10.08
CA ARG A 373 -13.70 -13.08 -11.37
C ARG A 373 -13.15 -11.65 -11.36
N PHE A 374 -13.30 -10.96 -10.23
CA PHE A 374 -12.75 -9.61 -10.04
C PHE A 374 -11.23 -9.61 -10.03
N HIS A 375 -10.59 -10.49 -9.25
CA HIS A 375 -9.12 -10.61 -9.25
C HIS A 375 -8.58 -10.98 -10.64
N ALA A 376 -9.24 -11.90 -11.35
CA ALA A 376 -8.90 -12.24 -12.72
C ALA A 376 -9.03 -11.05 -13.67
N GLY A 377 -10.09 -10.23 -13.49
CA GLY A 377 -10.30 -9.00 -14.27
C GLY A 377 -9.23 -7.94 -14.02
N VAL A 378 -8.82 -7.73 -12.78
CA VAL A 378 -7.74 -6.79 -12.44
C VAL A 378 -6.40 -7.29 -13.00
N ALA A 379 -6.09 -8.58 -12.90
CA ALA A 379 -4.88 -9.14 -13.50
C ALA A 379 -4.86 -8.97 -15.03
N ALA A 380 -5.99 -9.22 -15.70
CA ALA A 380 -6.13 -9.00 -17.13
C ALA A 380 -5.98 -7.52 -17.52
N LEU A 381 -6.50 -6.59 -16.69
CA LEU A 381 -6.31 -5.16 -16.87
C LEU A 381 -4.83 -4.77 -16.83
N VAL A 382 -4.06 -5.33 -15.87
CA VAL A 382 -2.62 -5.07 -15.77
C VAL A 382 -1.89 -5.43 -17.07
N VAL A 383 -2.18 -6.61 -17.63
CA VAL A 383 -1.57 -7.08 -18.89
C VAL A 383 -1.96 -6.20 -20.06
N GLU A 384 -3.24 -5.83 -20.18
CA GLU A 384 -3.74 -4.99 -21.26
C GLU A 384 -3.13 -3.59 -21.23
N LEU A 385 -3.05 -2.95 -20.05
CA LEU A 385 -2.44 -1.63 -19.91
C LEU A 385 -0.91 -1.65 -20.12
N ALA A 386 -0.24 -2.72 -19.69
CA ALA A 386 1.17 -2.94 -20.00
C ALA A 386 1.39 -3.14 -21.50
N GLY A 387 0.54 -3.93 -22.16
CA GLY A 387 0.54 -4.16 -23.61
C GLY A 387 0.44 -2.86 -24.41
N ARG A 388 -0.52 -2.00 -24.06
CA ARG A 388 -0.67 -0.67 -24.68
C ARG A 388 0.53 0.23 -24.43
N SER A 389 1.04 0.24 -23.20
CA SER A 389 2.22 1.02 -22.84
C SER A 389 3.46 0.57 -23.63
N ARG A 390 3.65 -0.75 -23.82
CA ARG A 390 4.69 -1.31 -24.68
C ARG A 390 4.55 -0.86 -26.12
N LEU A 391 3.34 -0.90 -26.70
CA LEU A 391 3.11 -0.44 -28.07
C LEU A 391 3.47 1.05 -28.24
N ALA A 392 3.18 1.88 -27.24
CA ALA A 392 3.46 3.31 -27.29
C ALA A 392 4.93 3.68 -27.02
N THR A 393 5.69 2.84 -26.32
CA THR A 393 7.04 3.19 -25.80
C THR A 393 8.16 2.25 -26.21
N GLY A 394 7.85 1.03 -26.64
CA GLY A 394 8.81 -0.04 -26.87
C GLY A 394 9.29 -0.77 -25.62
N LEU A 395 8.84 -0.38 -24.41
CA LEU A 395 9.30 -0.98 -23.15
C LEU A 395 8.69 -2.37 -22.92
N ASP A 396 9.52 -3.31 -22.47
CA ASP A 396 9.18 -4.71 -22.18
C ASP A 396 9.41 -5.11 -20.71
N VAL A 397 9.89 -4.17 -19.89
CA VAL A 397 10.05 -4.35 -18.43
C VAL A 397 8.87 -3.73 -17.69
N VAL A 398 8.22 -4.52 -16.82
CA VAL A 398 7.09 -4.10 -16.00
C VAL A 398 7.46 -4.20 -14.52
N ALA A 399 7.34 -3.10 -13.77
CA ALA A 399 7.52 -3.09 -12.32
C ALA A 399 6.16 -3.05 -11.62
N LEU A 400 5.90 -3.98 -10.70
CA LEU A 400 4.67 -4.04 -9.91
C LEU A 400 4.92 -3.49 -8.50
N GLY A 401 4.22 -2.45 -8.08
CA GLY A 401 4.37 -1.82 -6.75
C GLY A 401 3.08 -1.20 -6.22
N GLY A 402 3.10 -0.76 -4.97
CA GLY A 402 1.92 -0.26 -4.25
C GLY A 402 1.21 -1.35 -3.44
N GLY A 403 0.54 -0.93 -2.35
CA GLY A 403 0.02 -1.82 -1.32
C GLY A 403 -0.94 -2.91 -1.79
N VAL A 404 -1.63 -2.74 -2.92
CA VAL A 404 -2.55 -3.76 -3.47
C VAL A 404 -1.80 -5.02 -3.91
N PHE A 405 -0.52 -4.92 -4.31
CA PHE A 405 0.29 -6.10 -4.65
C PHE A 405 0.78 -6.91 -3.44
N ALA A 406 0.41 -6.53 -2.20
CA ALA A 406 0.48 -7.44 -1.05
C ALA A 406 -0.54 -8.60 -1.17
N ASN A 407 -1.54 -8.46 -2.06
CA ASN A 407 -2.47 -9.51 -2.45
C ASN A 407 -1.72 -10.59 -3.24
N ALA A 408 -1.57 -11.77 -2.63
CA ALA A 408 -0.75 -12.85 -3.16
C ALA A 408 -1.36 -13.45 -4.43
N LEU A 409 -2.69 -13.55 -4.50
CA LEU A 409 -3.38 -14.04 -5.68
C LEU A 409 -3.18 -13.10 -6.87
N LEU A 410 -3.38 -11.80 -6.66
CA LEU A 410 -3.23 -10.80 -7.71
C LEU A 410 -1.78 -10.75 -8.20
N LEU A 411 -0.81 -10.63 -7.29
CA LEU A 411 0.61 -10.58 -7.67
C LEU A 411 1.03 -11.82 -8.45
N ALA A 412 0.73 -13.03 -7.96
CA ALA A 412 1.10 -14.26 -8.66
C ALA A 412 0.43 -14.37 -10.04
N THR A 413 -0.84 -13.95 -10.14
CA THR A 413 -1.58 -14.01 -11.42
C THR A 413 -1.05 -12.97 -12.41
N SER A 414 -0.79 -11.74 -11.98
CA SER A 414 -0.25 -10.68 -12.82
C SER A 414 1.15 -11.02 -13.32
N VAL A 415 2.05 -11.52 -12.46
CA VAL A 415 3.40 -11.95 -12.85
C VAL A 415 3.31 -13.03 -13.94
N ARG A 416 2.58 -14.11 -13.68
CA ARG A 416 2.43 -15.21 -14.63
C ARG A 416 1.88 -14.73 -15.97
N GLN A 417 0.81 -13.95 -15.97
CA GLN A 417 0.18 -13.50 -17.22
C GLN A 417 1.07 -12.51 -17.99
N LEU A 418 1.79 -11.62 -17.31
CA LEU A 418 2.73 -10.70 -17.97
C LEU A 418 3.89 -11.47 -18.62
N GLU A 419 4.47 -12.46 -17.92
CA GLU A 419 5.53 -13.32 -18.45
C GLU A 419 5.04 -14.13 -19.67
N GLU A 420 3.82 -14.67 -19.62
CA GLU A 420 3.17 -15.33 -20.77
C GLU A 420 3.03 -14.40 -22.00
N HIS A 421 2.97 -13.08 -21.79
CA HIS A 421 2.92 -12.06 -22.85
C HIS A 421 4.30 -11.46 -23.20
N GLY A 422 5.38 -12.07 -22.69
CA GLY A 422 6.76 -11.75 -23.03
C GLY A 422 7.33 -10.53 -22.30
N PHE A 423 6.75 -10.13 -21.17
CA PHE A 423 7.31 -9.06 -20.33
C PHE A 423 8.36 -9.62 -19.35
N THR A 424 9.38 -8.83 -19.07
CA THR A 424 10.24 -9.03 -17.89
C THR A 424 9.55 -8.36 -16.70
N VAL A 425 9.24 -9.12 -15.65
CA VAL A 425 8.47 -8.60 -14.50
C VAL A 425 9.37 -8.40 -13.28
N LEU A 426 9.42 -7.15 -12.80
CA LEU A 426 10.03 -6.78 -11.54
C LEU A 426 8.94 -6.75 -10.46
N ARG A 427 9.11 -7.58 -9.43
CA ARG A 427 8.22 -7.62 -8.26
C ARG A 427 9.01 -7.30 -6.99
N PRO A 428 8.35 -6.80 -5.93
CA PRO A 428 9.01 -6.53 -4.65
C PRO A 428 9.61 -7.82 -4.07
N ARG A 429 10.84 -7.74 -3.57
CA ARG A 429 11.61 -8.89 -3.05
C ARG A 429 12.37 -8.58 -1.76
N LEU A 430 12.92 -7.38 -1.61
CA LEU A 430 13.67 -6.98 -0.41
C LEU A 430 12.84 -6.08 0.49
N LEU A 431 11.98 -5.26 -0.12
CA LEU A 431 11.10 -4.32 0.56
C LEU A 431 9.63 -4.69 0.35
N PRO A 432 8.73 -4.29 1.27
CA PRO A 432 7.31 -4.47 1.08
C PRO A 432 6.78 -3.68 -0.14
N PRO A 433 5.75 -4.19 -0.85
CA PRO A 433 5.04 -3.43 -1.89
C PRO A 433 4.31 -2.19 -1.36
N ASN A 434 3.99 -2.18 -0.06
CA ASN A 434 3.26 -1.10 0.59
C ASN A 434 4.19 0.04 1.01
N ASP A 435 3.63 1.06 1.67
CA ASP A 435 4.31 2.27 2.11
C ASP A 435 5.60 2.05 2.92
N GLY A 436 5.76 0.88 3.57
CA GLY A 436 7.01 0.50 4.24
C GLY A 436 8.20 0.26 3.29
N GLY A 437 7.99 0.30 1.96
CA GLY A 437 9.05 0.26 0.95
C GLY A 437 9.36 1.61 0.30
N ILE A 438 8.56 2.65 0.54
CA ILE A 438 8.57 3.87 -0.28
C ILE A 438 9.84 4.73 -0.08
N ALA A 439 10.46 4.65 1.10
CA ALA A 439 11.62 5.45 1.45
C ALA A 439 12.83 5.17 0.54
N LEU A 440 13.00 3.93 0.05
CA LEU A 440 14.05 3.63 -0.93
C LEU A 440 13.78 4.35 -2.26
N GLY A 441 12.55 4.33 -2.75
CA GLY A 441 12.17 5.04 -3.97
C GLY A 441 12.36 6.55 -3.85
N GLN A 442 12.03 7.12 -2.68
CA GLN A 442 12.29 8.52 -2.36
C GLN A 442 13.80 8.83 -2.40
N VAL A 443 14.66 7.99 -1.83
CA VAL A 443 16.13 8.15 -1.95
C VAL A 443 16.53 8.22 -3.43
N LEU A 444 16.10 7.26 -4.24
CA LEU A 444 16.57 7.12 -5.62
C LEU A 444 16.10 8.27 -6.52
N VAL A 445 14.83 8.67 -6.41
CA VAL A 445 14.26 9.78 -7.19
C VAL A 445 14.73 11.13 -6.64
N GLY A 446 14.75 11.31 -5.33
CA GLY A 446 15.15 12.58 -4.70
C GLY A 446 16.65 12.89 -4.82
N SER A 447 17.46 11.90 -5.16
CA SER A 447 18.91 12.05 -5.38
C SER A 447 19.27 12.43 -6.81
N VAL A 448 18.37 12.26 -7.77
CA VAL A 448 18.62 12.68 -9.16
C VAL A 448 18.13 14.11 -9.39
N ALA A 449 18.77 14.79 -10.35
CA ALA A 449 18.51 16.20 -10.67
C ALA A 449 17.37 16.37 -11.67
#